data_AF-A0A8T5TVL1-F1
#
_entry.id   AF-A0A8T5TVL1-F1
#
_cell.length_a   1.000
_cell.length_b   1.000
_cell.length_c   1.000
_cell.angle_alpha   90.00
_cell.angle_beta   90.00
_cell.angle_gamma   90.00
#
_symmetry.space_group_name_H-M   'P 1'
#
loop_
_entity.id
_entity.type
_entity.pdbx_description
1 polymer ?
#
loop_
_entity_poly.entity_id
_entity_poly.type
_entity_poly.pdbx_seq_one_letter_code
_entity_poly.pdbx_strand_id
1 'polypeptide(L)'
;MSYKDKIWTKSWDSYVKDLDPKEFEMTYPKAIRRTMKEFPEKMAFDYLGVTFTYKDLDEASNQFANMLIENGFKTGDVVGINLPNMPEYLMGIIGTLKAGCIVSGVSPLLSDIQMQYQLNDLGTGGNKVALLTLDAIFAGRLTKIASKIP
;
A
#
# COMPACT_ATOMS: atom_id res chain seq x y z
N MET A 1 0.09 -31.84 10.02
CA MET A 1 0.50 -32.08 8.62
C MET A 1 1.88 -31.51 8.45
N SER A 2 2.86 -32.35 8.12
CA SER A 2 4.25 -31.90 7.91
C SER A 2 4.33 -31.21 6.54
N TYR A 3 5.19 -30.21 6.41
CA TYR A 3 5.49 -29.58 5.12
C TYR A 3 5.89 -30.61 4.03
N LYS A 4 6.40 -31.78 4.44
CA LYS A 4 6.79 -32.89 3.56
C LYS A 4 5.61 -33.63 2.90
N ASP A 5 4.37 -33.44 3.36
CA ASP A 5 3.18 -34.12 2.82
C ASP A 5 2.55 -33.36 1.63
N LYS A 6 3.20 -32.28 1.16
CA LYS A 6 2.69 -31.35 0.15
C LYS A 6 2.77 -31.94 -1.27
N ILE A 7 1.60 -32.29 -1.81
CA ILE A 7 1.45 -32.94 -3.13
C ILE A 7 2.04 -32.17 -4.31
N TRP A 8 2.14 -30.85 -4.21
CA TRP A 8 2.62 -29.97 -5.29
C TRP A 8 4.13 -30.05 -5.52
N THR A 9 4.91 -30.52 -4.53
CA THR A 9 6.36 -30.70 -4.68
C THR A 9 6.72 -31.79 -5.69
N LYS A 10 5.78 -32.70 -6.00
CA LYS A 10 5.95 -33.76 -7.01
C LYS A 10 6.03 -33.24 -8.44
N SER A 11 5.53 -32.03 -8.69
CA SER A 11 5.52 -31.39 -10.02
C SER A 11 6.62 -30.34 -10.17
N TRP A 12 7.46 -30.16 -9.16
CA TRP A 12 8.59 -29.23 -9.22
C TRP A 12 9.76 -29.87 -9.96
N ASP A 13 10.51 -29.05 -10.69
CA ASP A 13 11.78 -29.49 -11.24
C ASP A 13 12.73 -29.91 -10.10
N SER A 14 13.59 -30.90 -10.36
CA SER A 14 14.46 -31.51 -9.34
C SER A 14 15.44 -30.54 -8.66
N TYR A 15 15.71 -29.40 -9.28
CA TYR A 15 16.57 -28.33 -8.74
C TYR A 15 15.80 -27.29 -7.92
N VAL A 16 14.47 -27.25 -8.02
CA VAL A 16 13.64 -26.31 -7.27
C VAL A 16 13.51 -26.83 -5.85
N LYS A 17 14.05 -26.06 -4.91
CA LYS A 17 13.87 -26.26 -3.48
C LYS A 17 12.88 -25.24 -2.98
N ASP A 18 12.20 -25.63 -1.92
CA ASP A 18 11.35 -24.69 -1.20
C ASP A 18 12.19 -23.54 -0.64
N LEU A 19 11.63 -22.34 -0.64
CA LEU A 19 12.30 -21.15 -0.12
C LEU A 19 12.27 -21.20 1.41
N ASP A 20 13.41 -20.99 2.07
CA ASP A 20 13.41 -20.75 3.52
C ASP A 20 12.87 -19.33 3.76
N PRO A 21 11.73 -19.15 4.44
CA PRO A 21 11.16 -17.82 4.70
C PRO A 21 12.15 -16.88 5.40
N LYS A 22 13.10 -17.42 6.18
CA LYS A 22 14.14 -16.63 6.86
C LYS A 22 15.09 -15.92 5.89
N GLU A 23 15.31 -16.49 4.71
CA GLU A 23 16.14 -15.86 3.66
C GLU A 23 15.50 -14.58 3.12
N PHE A 24 14.20 -14.39 3.34
CA PHE A 24 13.40 -13.26 2.84
C PHE A 24 12.75 -12.46 3.98
N GLU A 25 13.30 -12.53 5.19
CA GLU A 25 12.79 -11.81 6.37
C GLU A 25 13.17 -10.31 6.30
N MET A 26 12.63 -9.62 5.30
CA MET A 26 12.83 -8.20 5.05
C MET A 26 11.49 -7.51 4.82
N THR A 27 11.25 -6.42 5.53
CA THR A 27 10.04 -5.62 5.32
C THR A 27 10.10 -4.89 3.98
N TYR A 28 8.94 -4.69 3.36
CA TYR A 28 8.84 -3.98 2.09
C TYR A 28 9.47 -2.56 2.12
N PRO A 29 9.26 -1.73 3.18
CA PRO A 29 9.97 -0.45 3.30
C PRO A 29 11.49 -0.58 3.35
N LYS A 30 12.03 -1.63 3.99
CA LYS A 30 13.48 -1.87 4.07
C LYS A 30 14.04 -2.24 2.70
N ALA A 31 13.32 -3.09 1.95
CA ALA A 31 13.68 -3.49 0.60
C ALA A 31 13.73 -2.28 -0.36
N ILE A 32 12.65 -1.48 -0.41
CA ILE A 32 12.57 -0.33 -1.31
C ILE A 32 13.56 0.76 -0.92
N ARG A 33 13.70 1.07 0.38
CA ARG A 33 14.65 2.09 0.84
C ARG A 33 16.07 1.79 0.37
N ARG A 34 16.47 0.51 0.32
CA ARG A 34 17.78 0.12 -0.22
C ARG A 34 17.89 0.50 -1.70
N THR A 35 16.93 0.09 -2.53
CA THR A 35 16.91 0.41 -3.96
C THR A 35 16.92 1.91 -4.22
N MET A 36 16.08 2.68 -3.51
CA MET A 36 16.00 4.13 -3.65
C MET A 36 17.31 4.84 -3.30
N LYS A 37 18.05 4.32 -2.31
CA LYS A 37 19.36 4.86 -1.93
C LYS A 37 20.48 4.47 -2.89
N GLU A 38 20.46 3.26 -3.42
CA GLU A 38 21.50 2.77 -4.35
C GLU A 38 21.33 3.38 -5.75
N PHE A 39 20.10 3.68 -6.17
CA PHE A 39 19.79 4.11 -7.53
C PHE A 39 18.91 5.37 -7.60
N PRO A 40 19.24 6.47 -6.89
CA PRO A 40 18.35 7.62 -6.72
C PRO A 40 17.95 8.28 -8.05
N GLU A 41 18.90 8.42 -8.97
CA GLU A 41 18.71 9.08 -10.27
C GLU A 41 18.15 8.15 -11.36
N LYS A 42 17.88 6.87 -11.05
CA LYS A 42 17.26 5.96 -12.00
C LYS A 42 15.75 6.20 -12.05
N MET A 43 15.18 6.05 -13.25
CA MET A 43 13.74 6.08 -13.46
C MET A 43 13.06 5.00 -12.60
N ALA A 44 12.10 5.42 -11.78
CA ALA A 44 11.21 4.54 -11.04
C ALA A 44 9.97 4.20 -11.89
N PHE A 45 9.34 5.22 -12.49
CA PHE A 45 8.20 5.06 -13.40
C PHE A 45 8.02 6.31 -14.28
N ASP A 46 7.23 6.18 -15.34
CA ASP A 46 6.78 7.29 -16.19
C ASP A 46 5.26 7.40 -16.11
N TYR A 47 4.76 8.64 -16.10
CA TYR A 47 3.34 8.92 -16.13
C TYR A 47 3.05 10.10 -17.06
N LEU A 48 2.31 9.81 -18.14
CA LEU A 48 1.91 10.80 -19.15
C LEU A 48 3.09 11.64 -19.69
N GLY A 49 4.26 11.03 -19.88
CA GLY A 49 5.45 11.69 -20.39
C GLY A 49 6.26 12.45 -19.33
N VAL A 50 5.87 12.35 -18.06
CA VAL A 50 6.67 12.81 -16.92
C VAL A 50 7.34 11.62 -16.28
N THR A 51 8.68 11.64 -16.30
CA THR A 51 9.51 10.62 -15.67
C THR A 51 9.74 10.97 -14.19
N PHE A 52 9.51 10.01 -13.31
CA PHE A 52 9.81 10.09 -11.89
C PHE A 52 11.01 9.19 -11.58
N THR A 53 12.00 9.75 -10.88
CA THR A 53 13.15 9.00 -10.39
C THR A 53 12.83 8.29 -9.06
N TYR A 54 13.68 7.37 -8.64
CA TYR A 54 13.56 6.78 -7.30
C TYR A 54 13.73 7.81 -6.20
N LYS A 55 14.52 8.87 -6.42
CA LYS A 55 14.64 9.99 -5.50
C LYS A 55 13.32 10.74 -5.34
N ASP A 56 12.66 11.09 -6.44
CA ASP A 56 11.36 11.77 -6.42
C ASP A 56 10.31 10.94 -5.66
N LEU A 57 10.28 9.63 -5.92
CA LEU A 57 9.38 8.72 -5.22
C LEU A 57 9.71 8.60 -3.73
N ASP A 58 11.00 8.54 -3.36
CA ASP A 58 11.42 8.49 -1.95
C ASP A 58 11.00 9.75 -1.20
N GLU A 59 11.27 10.92 -1.77
CA GLU A 59 10.94 12.23 -1.19
C GLU A 59 9.42 12.42 -1.03
N ALA A 60 8.64 12.18 -2.09
CA ALA A 60 7.19 12.33 -2.03
C ALA A 60 6.53 11.34 -1.05
N SER A 61 6.99 10.08 -1.03
CA SER A 61 6.48 9.09 -0.07
C SER A 61 6.92 9.38 1.37
N ASN A 62 8.10 9.98 1.59
CA ASN A 62 8.53 10.43 2.92
C ASN A 62 7.67 11.60 3.41
N GLN A 63 7.31 12.55 2.55
CA GLN A 63 6.40 13.65 2.89
C GLN A 63 5.03 13.12 3.30
N PHE A 64 4.47 12.17 2.54
CA PHE A 64 3.20 11.53 2.89
C PHE A 64 3.27 10.77 4.23
N ALA A 65 4.35 10.02 4.46
CA ALA A 65 4.57 9.32 5.73
C ALA A 65 4.62 10.28 6.92
N ASN A 66 5.36 11.39 6.80
CA ASN A 66 5.45 12.40 7.85
C ASN A 66 4.09 13.06 8.11
N MET A 67 3.33 13.38 7.06
CA MET A 67 1.97 13.91 7.21
C MET A 67 1.07 12.96 8.01
N LEU A 68 1.12 11.65 7.75
CA LEU A 68 0.36 10.66 8.54
C LEU A 68 0.79 10.68 10.01
N ILE A 69 2.09 10.66 10.27
CA ILE A 69 2.66 10.67 11.64
C ILE A 69 2.26 11.95 12.39
N GLU A 70 2.34 13.12 11.74
CA GLU A 70 1.94 14.41 12.31
C GLU A 70 0.43 14.45 12.61
N ASN A 71 -0.38 13.74 11.82
CA ASN A 71 -1.81 13.56 12.06
C ASN A 71 -2.12 12.40 13.04
N GLY A 72 -1.11 11.91 13.76
CA GLY A 72 -1.25 10.96 14.86
C GLY A 72 -1.50 9.51 14.45
N PHE A 73 -1.25 9.16 13.18
CA PHE A 73 -1.24 7.75 12.76
C PHE A 73 -0.05 7.01 13.35
N LYS A 74 -0.28 5.76 13.75
CA LYS A 74 0.68 4.89 14.43
C LYS A 74 0.78 3.54 13.73
N THR A 75 1.76 2.74 14.15
CA THR A 75 1.92 1.37 13.68
C THR A 75 0.63 0.58 13.87
N GLY A 76 0.13 -0.03 12.79
CA GLY A 76 -1.11 -0.79 12.78
C GLY A 76 -2.35 0.00 12.33
N ASP A 77 -2.30 1.33 12.31
CA ASP A 77 -3.37 2.14 11.69
C ASP A 77 -3.44 1.88 10.19
N VAL A 78 -4.61 2.08 9.59
CA VAL A 78 -4.90 1.67 8.21
C VAL A 78 -5.08 2.88 7.30
N VAL A 79 -4.44 2.86 6.14
CA VAL A 79 -4.69 3.81 5.06
C VAL A 79 -5.25 3.06 3.86
N GLY A 80 -6.51 3.35 3.53
CA GLY A 80 -7.15 2.94 2.30
C GLY A 80 -6.64 3.77 1.12
N ILE A 81 -6.24 3.12 0.03
CA ILE A 81 -5.82 3.78 -1.21
C ILE A 81 -6.92 3.63 -2.25
N ASN A 82 -7.60 4.74 -2.52
CA ASN A 82 -8.72 4.86 -3.45
C ASN A 82 -8.38 5.81 -4.60
N LEU A 83 -7.35 5.44 -5.36
CA LEU A 83 -6.86 6.20 -6.51
C LEU A 83 -6.82 5.30 -7.77
N PRO A 84 -6.94 5.89 -8.97
CA PRO A 84 -6.60 5.21 -10.21
C PRO A 84 -5.06 4.99 -10.31
N ASN A 85 -4.61 4.40 -11.41
CA ASN A 85 -3.18 4.21 -11.70
C ASN A 85 -2.51 5.56 -12.02
N MET A 86 -2.12 6.27 -10.98
CA MET A 86 -1.44 7.57 -11.03
C MET A 86 -0.27 7.63 -10.03
N PRO A 87 0.67 8.58 -10.17
CA PRO A 87 1.89 8.63 -9.34
C PRO A 87 1.62 8.58 -7.83
N GLU A 88 0.59 9.28 -7.37
CA GLU A 88 0.18 9.39 -5.97
C GLU A 88 -0.23 8.04 -5.38
N TYR A 89 -0.65 7.07 -6.20
CA TYR A 89 -0.93 5.71 -5.76
C TYR A 89 0.34 5.05 -5.20
N LEU A 90 1.46 5.13 -5.92
CA LEU A 90 2.75 4.57 -5.47
C LEU A 90 3.29 5.34 -4.27
N MET A 91 3.21 6.67 -4.30
CA MET A 91 3.64 7.53 -3.20
C MET A 91 2.86 7.23 -1.91
N GLY A 92 1.54 7.08 -2.02
CA GLY A 92 0.64 6.76 -0.91
C GLY A 92 0.90 5.38 -0.31
N ILE A 93 1.07 4.35 -1.13
CA ILE A 93 1.41 3.00 -0.65
C ILE A 93 2.73 3.02 0.12
N ILE A 94 3.79 3.55 -0.50
CA ILE A 94 5.13 3.52 0.10
C ILE A 94 5.16 4.39 1.36
N GLY A 95 4.52 5.57 1.34
CA GLY A 95 4.46 6.46 2.48
C GLY A 95 3.67 5.88 3.66
N THR A 96 2.54 5.21 3.38
CA THR A 96 1.78 4.47 4.40
C THR A 96 2.65 3.44 5.10
N LEU A 97 3.36 2.61 4.32
CA LEU A 97 4.21 1.56 4.88
C LEU A 97 5.43 2.14 5.62
N LYS A 98 5.99 3.27 5.15
CA LYS A 98 7.06 4.00 5.85
C LYS A 98 6.61 4.57 7.18
N ALA A 99 5.36 4.99 7.31
CA ALA A 99 4.76 5.42 8.58
C ALA A 99 4.48 4.25 9.56
N GLY A 100 4.69 3.00 9.14
CA GLY A 100 4.36 1.81 9.93
C GLY A 100 2.88 1.43 9.88
N CYS A 101 2.10 2.15 9.08
CA CYS A 101 0.68 1.88 8.86
C CYS A 101 0.48 0.71 7.89
N ILE A 102 -0.71 0.12 7.94
CA ILE A 102 -1.18 -0.92 7.04
C ILE A 102 -1.80 -0.26 5.82
N VAL A 103 -1.44 -0.74 4.64
CA VAL A 103 -2.02 -0.28 3.38
C VAL A 103 -3.14 -1.22 2.93
N SER A 104 -4.27 -0.67 2.49
CA SER A 104 -5.37 -1.44 1.92
C SER A 104 -5.84 -0.81 0.61
N GLY A 105 -5.95 -1.61 -0.45
CA GLY A 105 -6.50 -1.14 -1.72
C GLY A 105 -8.02 -1.03 -1.66
N VAL A 106 -8.57 0.14 -1.97
CA VAL A 106 -10.01 0.38 -2.05
C VAL A 106 -10.34 0.78 -3.47
N SER A 107 -10.91 -0.12 -4.28
CA SER A 107 -11.12 0.16 -5.70
C SER A 107 -12.10 1.32 -5.92
N PRO A 108 -11.74 2.33 -6.75
CA PRO A 108 -12.66 3.40 -7.16
C PRO A 108 -13.91 2.91 -7.88
N LEU A 109 -13.92 1.65 -8.35
CA LEU A 109 -15.03 1.05 -9.10
C LEU A 109 -16.05 0.33 -8.20
N LEU A 110 -15.77 0.16 -6.91
CA LEU A 110 -16.74 -0.42 -5.96
C LEU A 110 -18.00 0.42 -5.93
N SER A 111 -19.19 -0.17 -5.80
CA SER A 111 -20.40 0.60 -5.49
C SER A 111 -20.31 1.29 -4.12
N ASP A 112 -21.18 2.26 -3.86
CA ASP A 112 -21.20 3.01 -2.59
C ASP A 112 -21.37 2.07 -1.38
N ILE A 113 -22.21 1.04 -1.51
CA ILE A 113 -22.45 0.04 -0.46
C ILE A 113 -21.20 -0.82 -0.22
N GLN A 114 -20.53 -1.27 -1.29
CA GLN A 114 -19.32 -2.08 -1.17
C GLN A 114 -18.16 -1.28 -0.57
N MET A 115 -18.00 -0.02 -0.97
CA MET A 115 -16.99 0.87 -0.42
C MET A 115 -17.25 1.15 1.06
N GLN A 116 -18.49 1.44 1.43
CA GLN A 116 -18.88 1.60 2.84
C GLN A 116 -18.55 0.34 3.66
N TYR A 117 -18.90 -0.84 3.14
CA TYR A 117 -18.60 -2.10 3.82
C TYR A 117 -17.10 -2.29 4.04
N GLN A 118 -16.29 -2.11 2.99
CA GLN A 118 -14.84 -2.28 3.09
C GLN A 118 -14.22 -1.28 4.07
N LEU A 119 -14.58 0.01 4.00
CA LEU A 119 -14.02 1.04 4.89
C LEU A 119 -14.36 0.78 6.36
N ASN A 120 -15.56 0.30 6.66
CA ASN A 120 -15.91 -0.11 8.02
C ASN A 120 -15.10 -1.34 8.46
N ASP A 121 -14.90 -2.32 7.56
CA ASP A 121 -14.10 -3.51 7.85
C ASP A 121 -12.65 -3.15 8.23
N LEU A 122 -12.05 -2.15 7.56
CA LEU A 122 -10.71 -1.65 7.90
C LEU A 122 -10.62 -1.12 9.34
N GLY A 123 -11.71 -0.60 9.89
CA GLY A 123 -11.77 -0.03 11.25
C GLY A 123 -12.14 -1.03 12.36
N THR A 124 -12.50 -2.27 12.02
CA THR A 124 -13.02 -3.26 13.00
C THR A 124 -12.02 -3.62 14.10
N GLY A 125 -10.71 -3.41 13.88
CA GLY A 125 -9.65 -3.63 14.86
C GLY A 125 -9.48 -2.51 15.90
N GLY A 126 -10.29 -1.44 15.86
CA GLY A 126 -10.11 -0.25 16.70
C GLY A 126 -8.96 0.67 16.25
N ASN A 127 -8.36 0.36 15.10
CA ASN A 127 -7.30 1.14 14.47
C ASN A 127 -7.88 2.38 13.79
N LYS A 128 -7.10 3.46 13.73
CA LYS A 128 -7.47 4.66 12.97
C LYS A 128 -7.48 4.33 11.47
N VAL A 129 -8.46 4.85 10.74
CA VAL A 129 -8.57 4.68 9.29
C VAL A 129 -8.46 6.04 8.61
N ALA A 130 -7.63 6.11 7.57
CA ALA A 130 -7.65 7.20 6.58
C ALA A 130 -7.96 6.64 5.20
N LEU A 131 -8.44 7.51 4.30
CA LEU A 131 -8.65 7.20 2.90
C LEU A 131 -7.94 8.23 2.03
N LEU A 132 -6.98 7.80 1.23
CA LEU A 132 -6.36 8.59 0.18
C LEU A 132 -7.22 8.46 -1.09
N THR A 133 -7.81 9.56 -1.56
CA THR A 133 -8.71 9.57 -2.71
C THR A 133 -8.61 10.88 -3.49
N LEU A 134 -9.28 10.96 -4.64
CA LEU A 134 -9.41 12.19 -5.43
C LEU A 134 -10.63 12.99 -5.01
N ASP A 135 -10.53 14.32 -5.06
CA ASP A 135 -11.64 15.24 -4.76
C ASP A 135 -12.91 14.91 -5.56
N ALA A 136 -12.76 14.52 -6.83
CA ALA A 136 -13.88 14.14 -7.68
C ALA A 136 -14.62 12.89 -7.17
N ILE A 137 -13.87 11.88 -6.68
CA ILE A 137 -14.47 10.67 -6.09
C ILE A 137 -15.07 11.01 -4.73
N PHE A 138 -14.37 11.81 -3.93
CA PHE A 138 -14.87 12.26 -2.63
C PHE A 138 -16.21 12.97 -2.76
N ALA A 139 -16.27 14.02 -3.56
CA ALA A 139 -17.47 14.83 -3.76
C ALA A 139 -18.62 14.04 -4.38
N GLY A 140 -18.34 13.21 -5.40
CA GLY A 140 -19.38 12.49 -6.14
C GLY A 140 -19.92 11.25 -5.45
N ARG A 141 -19.16 10.66 -4.52
CA ARG A 141 -19.46 9.34 -3.95
C ARG A 141 -19.33 9.26 -2.44
N LEU A 142 -18.17 9.62 -1.88
CA LEU A 142 -17.92 9.44 -0.44
C LEU A 142 -18.83 10.30 0.43
N THR A 143 -19.18 11.50 -0.02
CA THR A 143 -20.15 12.37 0.68
C THR A 143 -21.49 11.69 0.99
N LYS A 144 -21.93 10.74 0.15
CA LYS A 144 -23.19 10.00 0.33
C LYS A 144 -23.14 8.98 1.47
N ILE A 145 -21.93 8.51 1.81
CA ILE A 145 -21.68 7.48 2.81
C ILE A 145 -20.81 7.99 3.98
N ALA A 146 -20.44 9.28 3.99
CA ALA A 146 -19.51 9.86 4.96
C ALA A 146 -19.97 9.68 6.42
N SER A 147 -21.26 9.75 6.69
CA SER A 147 -21.80 9.53 8.04
C SER A 147 -21.84 8.05 8.49
N LYS A 148 -21.41 7.13 7.62
CA LYS A 148 -21.51 5.67 7.81
C LYS A 148 -20.16 4.97 7.68
N ILE A 149 -19.08 5.73 7.65
CA ILE A 149 -17.70 5.24 7.58
C ILE A 149 -16.92 5.84 8.76
N PRO A 150 -15.86 5.17 9.25
CA PRO A 150 -15.08 5.61 10.40
C PRO A 150 -14.37 6.96 10.19
#